data_AF-Q066Z6-F1
#
_entry.id   AF-Q066Z6-F1
#
_cell.length_a   1.000
_cell.length_b   1.000
_cell.length_c   1.000
_cell.angle_alpha   90.00
_cell.angle_beta   90.00
_cell.angle_gamma   90.00
#
_symmetry.space_group_name_H-M   'P 1'
#
loop_
_entity.id
_entity.type
_entity.pdbx_description
1 polymer ?
#
loop_
_entity_poly.entity_id
_entity_poly.type
_entity_poly.pdbx_seq_one_letter_code
_entity_poly.pdbx_strand_id
1 'polypeptide(L)'
;MVRAVGILRWSAMGLLGTGVICGTFLALDRYDADAKSRDTMHLLDLLDESPLSVDKSKTRNRSLTAIRPPSELALSIRVGLLSRSPIQSLRTSPTTTCRLANGSFIEVDQLLVVNVDSSNSTRYCKGGVVDINGDSYEGSLELIRSDNGWLAVNEVSLENYVASVVGAEMPSHWHGEALKAQAVAARSYAATHLARPASQTYHLGDTTRWQVFSGPSSLSKQTLRATDETRGMVLSYRGGLVESLYASTQAISEEAHRHLGASMSQHGAQRLATQGLRFDEILGRYYQGASLAQLQRDGS
;
A
#
# COMPACT_ATOMS: atom_id res chain seq x y z
N MET A 1 -17.74 8.24 -4.41
CA MET A 1 -16.73 7.92 -5.45
C MET A 1 -15.36 8.30 -4.86
N VAL A 2 -14.30 7.55 -5.17
CA VAL A 2 -12.95 7.78 -4.60
C VAL A 2 -12.13 8.52 -5.64
N ARG A 3 -11.51 9.64 -5.25
CA ARG A 3 -10.65 10.44 -6.13
C ARG A 3 -9.29 10.65 -5.47
N ALA A 4 -8.25 10.73 -6.29
CA ALA A 4 -6.91 11.07 -5.85
C ALA A 4 -6.68 12.56 -6.09
N VAL A 5 -6.28 13.29 -5.03
CA VAL A 5 -5.90 14.71 -5.12
C VAL A 5 -4.39 14.82 -4.97
N GLY A 6 -3.73 15.44 -5.94
CA GLY A 6 -2.26 15.54 -5.98
C GLY A 6 -1.71 16.26 -4.74
N ILE A 7 -0.71 15.64 -4.11
CA ILE A 7 0.03 16.20 -2.95
C ILE A 7 1.41 16.68 -3.39
N LEU A 8 2.12 15.86 -4.16
CA LEU A 8 3.50 16.14 -4.56
C LEU A 8 3.75 15.68 -5.99
N ARG A 9 4.08 16.62 -6.86
CA ARG A 9 4.57 16.36 -8.21
C ARG A 9 6.10 16.34 -8.15
N TRP A 10 6.72 15.27 -8.66
CA TRP A 10 8.15 15.29 -8.88
C TRP A 10 8.45 16.21 -10.06
N SER A 11 8.93 17.42 -9.75
CA SER A 11 9.42 18.32 -10.79
C SER A 11 10.67 17.71 -11.40
N ALA A 12 10.62 17.45 -12.71
CA ALA A 12 11.85 17.33 -13.47
C ALA A 12 12.60 18.66 -13.31
N MET A 13 13.82 18.63 -12.76
CA MET A 13 14.76 19.74 -12.91
C MET A 13 15.18 19.80 -14.38
N GLY A 14 14.33 20.39 -15.20
CA GLY A 14 14.63 20.79 -16.57
C GLY A 14 15.15 22.21 -16.54
N LEU A 15 16.44 22.38 -16.83
CA LEU A 15 17.04 23.67 -17.13
C LEU A 15 16.26 24.37 -18.25
N LEU A 16 15.99 25.65 -18.02
CA LEU A 16 15.53 26.59 -19.04
C LEU A 16 16.56 26.66 -20.17
N GLY A 17 16.15 26.30 -21.38
CA GLY A 17 16.90 26.48 -22.61
C GLY A 17 15.93 26.72 -23.75
N THR A 18 15.83 27.97 -24.17
CA THR A 18 15.01 28.45 -25.28
C THR A 18 15.43 27.85 -26.62
N GLY A 19 14.46 27.41 -27.41
CA GLY A 19 14.41 27.70 -28.85
C GLY A 19 14.97 26.66 -29.83
N VAL A 20 14.11 26.39 -30.82
CA VAL A 20 14.35 25.92 -32.20
C VAL A 20 14.20 24.42 -32.49
N ILE A 21 13.22 24.19 -33.36
CA ILE A 21 12.78 22.96 -34.02
C ILE A 21 13.76 22.60 -35.16
N CYS A 22 14.22 21.35 -35.25
CA CYS A 22 14.33 20.55 -36.49
C CYS A 22 15.00 19.19 -36.21
N GLY A 23 14.65 18.15 -36.99
CA GLY A 23 15.61 17.09 -37.33
C GLY A 23 15.34 15.69 -36.79
N THR A 24 14.78 14.85 -37.66
CA THR A 24 14.75 13.38 -37.67
C THR A 24 16.13 12.69 -37.61
N PHE A 25 16.09 11.37 -37.34
CA PHE A 25 17.04 10.27 -37.63
C PHE A 25 17.86 9.65 -36.48
N LEU A 26 17.47 8.40 -36.19
CA LEU A 26 18.25 7.15 -36.07
C LEU A 26 19.67 7.15 -35.47
N ALA A 27 19.76 6.32 -34.43
CA ALA A 27 20.68 5.17 -34.27
C ALA A 27 22.15 5.39 -33.87
N LEU A 28 22.45 4.66 -32.78
CA LEU A 28 23.64 3.84 -32.51
C LEU A 28 24.96 4.48 -32.09
N ASP A 29 25.45 3.83 -31.03
CA ASP A 29 26.83 3.53 -30.65
C ASP A 29 27.67 4.50 -29.81
N ARG A 30 28.03 3.93 -28.64
CA ARG A 30 29.32 3.94 -27.94
C ARG A 30 29.97 5.30 -27.64
N TYR A 31 30.16 5.53 -26.35
CA TYR A 31 31.28 6.33 -25.88
C TYR A 31 31.93 5.66 -24.67
N ASP A 32 33.23 5.42 -24.81
CA ASP A 32 34.16 4.98 -23.78
C ASP A 32 35.22 6.09 -23.63
N ALA A 33 35.92 6.08 -22.49
CA ALA A 33 37.12 6.86 -22.13
C ALA A 33 36.97 8.32 -21.62
N ASP A 34 37.20 8.44 -20.31
CA ASP A 34 38.35 9.12 -19.68
C ASP A 34 38.69 10.59 -20.05
N ALA A 35 38.66 11.49 -19.06
CA ALA A 35 39.76 12.41 -18.75
C ALA A 35 39.54 13.23 -17.46
N LYS A 36 40.62 13.27 -16.66
CA LYS A 36 40.91 13.99 -15.42
C LYS A 36 40.81 15.53 -15.52
N SER A 37 40.49 16.18 -14.39
CA SER A 37 41.14 17.40 -13.83
C SER A 37 40.42 17.82 -12.54
N ARG A 38 40.86 17.44 -11.32
CA ARG A 38 41.68 18.25 -10.38
C ARG A 38 41.36 19.75 -10.39
N ASP A 39 40.74 20.24 -9.31
CA ASP A 39 41.42 21.15 -8.38
C ASP A 39 40.69 21.25 -7.03
N THR A 40 41.50 21.24 -5.98
CA THR A 40 41.17 21.32 -4.55
C THR A 40 41.64 22.68 -4.02
N MET A 41 40.88 23.35 -3.14
CA MET A 41 41.44 23.89 -1.90
C MET A 41 40.38 24.44 -0.92
N HIS A 42 40.53 23.99 0.33
CA HIS A 42 40.03 24.55 1.58
C HIS A 42 40.64 25.94 1.88
N LEU A 43 39.99 26.77 2.71
CA LEU A 43 40.26 26.91 4.16
C LEU A 43 39.53 28.14 4.77
N LEU A 44 39.21 28.00 6.07
CA LEU A 44 38.66 28.93 7.05
C LEU A 44 39.41 30.28 7.17
N ASP A 45 38.75 31.36 7.68
CA ASP A 45 38.82 31.79 9.11
C ASP A 45 38.25 33.21 9.40
N LEU A 46 37.98 33.43 10.71
CA LEU A 46 37.82 34.69 11.50
C LEU A 46 36.40 35.28 11.63
N LEU A 47 35.67 35.10 12.76
CA LEU A 47 35.81 35.54 14.17
C LEU A 47 35.46 37.03 14.43
N ASP A 48 34.42 37.29 15.25
CA ASP A 48 34.51 38.12 16.48
C ASP A 48 33.25 38.00 17.38
N GLU A 49 33.47 38.17 18.68
CA GLU A 49 32.66 37.90 19.88
C GLU A 49 31.64 39.02 20.21
N SER A 50 30.55 38.80 20.96
CA SER A 50 30.54 38.87 22.45
C SER A 50 29.10 38.67 23.02
N PRO A 51 28.90 38.45 24.35
CA PRO A 51 27.90 37.52 24.88
C PRO A 51 26.63 38.20 25.44
N LEU A 52 25.49 37.50 25.37
CA LEU A 52 24.29 37.83 26.16
C LEU A 52 23.93 36.63 27.05
N SER A 53 24.13 36.83 28.35
CA SER A 53 23.62 35.99 29.43
C SER A 53 22.09 35.96 29.40
N VAL A 54 21.49 34.78 29.23
CA VAL A 54 20.06 34.56 29.47
C VAL A 54 19.86 33.39 30.41
N ASP A 55 19.14 33.71 31.48
CA ASP A 55 18.75 32.93 32.64
C ASP A 55 18.15 31.56 32.30
N LYS A 56 18.71 30.50 32.92
CA LYS A 56 18.17 29.14 32.90
C LYS A 56 17.04 29.02 33.91
N SER A 57 15.85 29.54 33.60
CA SER A 57 14.62 29.03 34.21
C SER A 57 13.38 29.28 33.34
N LYS A 58 12.55 28.24 33.19
CA LYS A 58 11.21 28.21 32.56
C LYS A 58 11.14 28.01 31.04
N THR A 59 11.58 26.84 30.56
CA THR A 59 11.05 26.27 29.30
C THR A 59 9.82 25.42 29.62
N ARG A 60 8.62 26.03 29.56
CA ARG A 60 7.36 25.27 29.50
C ARG A 60 7.27 24.59 28.14
N ASN A 61 7.11 23.27 28.15
CA ASN A 61 6.74 22.44 27.00
C ASN A 61 5.65 23.11 26.13
N ARG A 62 6.03 23.65 24.97
CA ARG A 62 5.11 23.78 23.84
C ARG A 62 5.37 22.62 22.91
N SER A 63 4.67 21.53 23.21
CA SER A 63 4.45 20.44 22.27
C SER A 63 3.91 21.04 20.97
N LEU A 64 4.64 20.85 19.87
CA LEU A 64 4.13 21.12 18.54
C LEU A 64 3.06 20.06 18.25
N THR A 65 1.83 20.34 18.69
CA THR A 65 0.67 19.53 18.34
C THR A 65 0.50 19.67 16.83
N ALA A 66 0.98 18.68 16.08
CA ALA A 66 0.64 18.53 14.68
C ALA A 66 -0.90 18.48 14.60
N ILE A 67 -1.49 19.50 13.99
CA ILE A 67 -2.91 19.55 13.70
C ILE A 67 -3.17 18.42 12.71
N ARG A 68 -3.67 17.28 13.22
CA ARG A 68 -4.09 16.13 12.43
C ARG A 68 -5.38 16.54 11.71
N PRO A 69 -5.42 16.65 10.37
CA PRO A 69 -6.63 17.06 9.68
C PRO A 69 -7.73 16.00 9.88
N PRO A 70 -8.96 16.41 10.26
CA PRO A 70 -10.07 15.49 10.47
C PRO A 70 -10.70 15.13 9.13
N SER A 71 -10.26 14.03 8.54
CA SER A 71 -11.09 13.21 7.65
C SER A 71 -10.58 11.77 7.74
N GLU A 72 -11.15 10.99 8.68
CA GLU A 72 -10.92 9.55 8.67
C GLU A 72 -11.57 8.98 7.41
N LEU A 73 -10.80 8.76 6.35
CA LEU A 73 -11.21 7.91 5.24
C LEU A 73 -11.44 6.50 5.78
N ALA A 74 -12.67 6.22 6.22
CA ALA A 74 -13.15 4.88 6.50
C ALA A 74 -13.51 4.19 5.18
N LEU A 75 -12.48 3.85 4.40
CA LEU A 75 -12.62 2.97 3.24
C LEU A 75 -12.44 1.52 3.70
N SER A 76 -13.37 0.65 3.29
CA SER A 76 -13.24 -0.81 3.42
C SER A 76 -12.93 -1.44 2.06
N ILE A 77 -12.30 -2.61 2.10
CA ILE A 77 -12.00 -3.42 0.94
C ILE A 77 -12.50 -4.85 1.17
N ARG A 78 -13.11 -5.44 0.14
CA ARG A 78 -13.61 -6.82 0.12
C ARG A 78 -12.59 -7.69 -0.62
N VAL A 79 -11.97 -8.61 0.09
CA VAL A 79 -10.94 -9.51 -0.42
C VAL A 79 -11.52 -10.91 -0.55
N GLY A 80 -11.55 -11.46 -1.77
CA GLY A 80 -11.91 -12.85 -2.00
C GLY A 80 -10.77 -13.77 -1.59
N LEU A 81 -11.03 -14.66 -0.63
CA LEU A 81 -10.04 -15.61 -0.09
C LEU A 81 -9.92 -16.85 -0.99
N LEU A 82 -9.49 -16.61 -2.23
CA LEU A 82 -9.34 -17.62 -3.27
C LEU A 82 -8.25 -18.64 -2.92
N SER A 83 -7.18 -18.21 -2.25
CA SER A 83 -6.12 -19.10 -1.77
C SER A 83 -6.60 -20.09 -0.69
N ARG A 84 -7.76 -19.82 -0.08
CA ARG A 84 -8.39 -20.62 0.98
C ARG A 84 -9.61 -21.41 0.51
N SER A 85 -9.85 -21.43 -0.80
CA SER A 85 -10.91 -22.26 -1.38
C SER A 85 -10.32 -23.60 -1.86
N PRO A 86 -10.96 -24.76 -1.58
CA PRO A 86 -12.19 -24.90 -0.79
C PRO A 86 -11.96 -24.73 0.72
N ILE A 87 -12.98 -24.25 1.43
CA ILE A 87 -12.97 -24.18 2.90
C ILE A 87 -13.11 -25.60 3.46
N GLN A 88 -12.08 -26.07 4.16
CA GLN A 88 -12.01 -27.38 4.79
C GLN A 88 -12.26 -27.31 6.31
N SER A 89 -11.84 -26.22 6.95
CA SER A 89 -12.08 -25.98 8.36
C SER A 89 -12.45 -24.52 8.60
N LEU A 90 -13.40 -24.31 9.51
CA LEU A 90 -13.85 -23.00 9.93
C LEU A 90 -14.04 -23.01 11.44
N ARG A 91 -13.43 -22.06 12.14
CA ARG A 91 -13.64 -21.82 13.57
C ARG A 91 -13.90 -20.33 13.80
N THR A 92 -14.59 -20.00 14.88
CA THR A 92 -14.86 -18.60 15.23
C THR A 92 -14.54 -18.35 16.69
N SER A 93 -14.17 -17.11 17.01
CA SER A 93 -14.10 -16.69 18.41
C SER A 93 -15.50 -16.65 19.04
N PRO A 94 -15.62 -16.75 20.38
CA PRO A 94 -16.91 -16.66 21.08
C PRO A 94 -17.65 -15.32 20.87
N THR A 95 -16.93 -14.27 20.47
CA THR A 95 -17.52 -12.95 20.18
C THR A 95 -18.06 -12.84 18.76
N THR A 96 -17.80 -13.81 17.90
CA THR A 96 -18.24 -13.81 16.51
C THR A 96 -19.71 -14.20 16.43
N THR A 97 -20.49 -13.39 15.72
CA THR A 97 -21.89 -13.69 15.42
C THR A 97 -22.05 -13.96 13.94
N CYS A 98 -22.71 -15.06 13.59
CA CYS A 98 -22.98 -15.43 12.20
C CYS A 98 -24.47 -15.46 11.91
N ARG A 99 -24.85 -15.03 10.70
CA ARG A 99 -26.24 -14.92 10.25
C ARG A 99 -26.41 -15.38 8.81
N LEU A 100 -27.59 -15.87 8.49
CA LEU A 100 -28.06 -16.12 7.13
C LEU A 100 -28.41 -14.81 6.42
N ALA A 101 -28.61 -14.86 5.10
CA ALA A 101 -29.01 -13.71 4.30
C ALA A 101 -30.33 -13.05 4.74
N ASN A 102 -31.24 -13.80 5.34
CA ASN A 102 -32.49 -13.28 5.92
C ASN A 102 -32.32 -12.65 7.32
N GLY A 103 -31.11 -12.66 7.88
CA GLY A 103 -30.79 -12.11 9.20
C GLY A 103 -30.92 -13.07 10.38
N SER A 104 -31.44 -14.28 10.18
CA SER A 104 -31.52 -15.31 11.22
C SER A 104 -30.12 -15.76 11.66
N PHE A 105 -29.96 -16.07 12.95
CA PHE A 105 -28.71 -16.62 13.48
C PHE A 105 -28.42 -18.01 12.94
N ILE A 106 -27.13 -18.33 12.81
CA ILE A 106 -26.67 -19.66 12.45
C ILE A 106 -25.46 -20.05 13.29
N GLU A 107 -25.51 -21.28 13.79
CA GLU A 107 -24.41 -21.89 14.52
C GLU A 107 -23.22 -22.18 13.62
N VAL A 108 -22.03 -22.17 14.21
CA VAL A 108 -20.74 -22.25 13.49
C VAL A 108 -20.59 -23.58 12.74
N ASP A 109 -21.00 -24.68 13.36
CA ASP A 109 -20.97 -26.03 12.78
C ASP A 109 -21.91 -26.16 11.57
N GLN A 110 -22.97 -25.35 11.52
CA GLN A 110 -23.91 -25.32 10.41
C GLN A 110 -23.44 -24.44 9.24
N LEU A 111 -22.38 -23.64 9.39
CA LEU A 111 -21.94 -22.64 8.40
C LEU A 111 -21.59 -23.18 7.01
N LEU A 112 -21.21 -24.46 6.91
CA LEU A 112 -20.83 -25.06 5.62
C LEU A 112 -21.86 -26.08 5.12
N VAL A 113 -22.94 -26.32 5.88
CA VAL A 113 -23.99 -27.32 5.58
C VAL A 113 -24.99 -26.78 4.55
N VAL A 114 -25.22 -27.53 3.46
CA VAL A 114 -26.00 -27.09 2.27
C VAL A 114 -27.52 -27.22 2.46
N ASN A 115 -28.00 -27.98 3.43
CA ASN A 115 -29.43 -28.33 3.60
C ASN A 115 -30.32 -27.21 4.16
N VAL A 116 -29.79 -26.00 4.36
CA VAL A 116 -30.60 -24.85 4.79
C VAL A 116 -31.27 -24.27 3.55
N ASP A 117 -32.58 -24.51 3.45
CA ASP A 117 -33.54 -24.01 2.45
C ASP A 117 -33.11 -22.65 1.86
N SER A 118 -32.50 -22.62 0.67
CA SER A 118 -31.78 -21.43 0.19
C SER A 118 -32.08 -21.06 -1.26
N SER A 119 -32.92 -20.05 -1.40
CA SER A 119 -32.88 -19.13 -2.55
C SER A 119 -31.77 -18.08 -2.43
N ASN A 120 -30.97 -18.09 -1.35
CA ASN A 120 -29.80 -17.21 -1.19
C ASN A 120 -28.82 -17.78 -0.15
N SER A 121 -27.86 -18.60 -0.57
CA SER A 121 -26.95 -19.34 0.33
C SER A 121 -25.81 -18.48 0.91
N THR A 122 -25.99 -17.17 1.07
CA THR A 122 -24.96 -16.29 1.64
C THR A 122 -25.06 -16.23 3.16
N ARG A 123 -23.90 -16.20 3.83
CA ARG A 123 -23.78 -16.11 5.30
C ARG A 123 -22.84 -15.00 5.67
N TYR A 124 -23.11 -14.33 6.79
CA TYR A 124 -22.36 -13.18 7.25
C TYR A 124 -21.90 -13.41 8.68
N CYS A 125 -20.60 -13.29 8.93
CA CYS A 125 -19.98 -13.38 10.25
C CYS A 125 -19.28 -12.07 10.60
N LYS A 126 -19.43 -11.58 11.84
CA LYS A 126 -18.80 -10.34 12.31
C LYS A 126 -18.63 -10.31 13.83
N GLY A 127 -17.80 -9.37 14.32
CA GLY A 127 -17.64 -9.07 15.75
C GLY A 127 -16.53 -9.87 16.46
N GLY A 128 -15.81 -10.72 15.73
CA GLY A 128 -14.71 -11.50 16.26
C GLY A 128 -13.80 -12.03 15.15
N VAL A 129 -12.96 -13.00 15.50
CA VAL A 129 -12.01 -13.62 14.59
C VAL A 129 -12.64 -14.87 13.98
N VAL A 130 -12.49 -15.03 12.66
CA VAL A 130 -12.86 -16.25 11.95
C VAL A 130 -11.59 -16.90 11.40
N ASP A 131 -11.31 -18.13 11.83
CA ASP A 131 -10.23 -18.94 11.29
C ASP A 131 -10.75 -19.77 10.11
N ILE A 132 -10.07 -19.68 8.98
CA ILE A 132 -10.38 -20.44 7.76
C ILE A 132 -9.11 -21.18 7.34
N ASN A 133 -9.17 -22.50 7.29
CA ASN A 133 -8.05 -23.36 6.88
C ASN A 133 -6.73 -23.10 7.64
N GLY A 134 -6.82 -22.61 8.88
CA GLY A 134 -5.65 -22.34 9.74
C GLY A 134 -5.24 -20.87 9.82
N ASP A 135 -5.81 -19.98 8.99
CA ASP A 135 -5.52 -18.56 9.00
C ASP A 135 -6.68 -17.74 9.57
N SER A 136 -6.34 -16.78 10.42
CA SER A 136 -7.30 -15.92 11.10
C SER A 136 -7.66 -14.70 10.26
N TYR A 137 -8.92 -14.30 10.30
CA TYR A 137 -9.44 -13.11 9.65
C TYR A 137 -10.28 -12.28 10.63
N GLU A 138 -10.10 -10.96 10.56
CA GLU A 138 -10.84 -9.98 11.36
C GLU A 138 -11.77 -9.14 10.47
N GLY A 139 -12.68 -8.39 11.08
CA GLY A 139 -13.65 -7.56 10.37
C GLY A 139 -14.96 -8.29 10.12
N SER A 140 -15.49 -8.18 8.89
CA SER A 140 -16.67 -8.93 8.47
C SER A 140 -16.26 -9.99 7.46
N LEU A 141 -16.90 -11.15 7.54
CA LEU A 141 -16.68 -12.26 6.63
C LEU A 141 -18.01 -12.65 5.99
N GLU A 142 -18.01 -12.80 4.68
CA GLU A 142 -19.14 -13.29 3.91
C GLU A 142 -18.78 -14.63 3.29
N LEU A 143 -19.60 -15.65 3.55
CA LEU A 143 -19.48 -16.96 2.94
C LEU A 143 -20.53 -17.08 1.84
N ILE A 144 -20.06 -17.23 0.61
CA ILE A 144 -20.89 -17.30 -0.59
C ILE A 144 -20.79 -18.71 -1.14
N ARG A 145 -21.93 -19.34 -1.36
CA ARG A 145 -21.97 -20.64 -2.05
C ARG A 145 -21.68 -20.44 -3.53
N SER A 146 -20.80 -21.26 -4.06
CA SER A 146 -20.49 -21.40 -5.48
C SER A 146 -20.52 -22.87 -5.88
N ASP A 147 -20.49 -23.15 -7.18
CA ASP A 147 -20.44 -24.50 -7.73
C ASP A 147 -19.23 -25.29 -7.19
N ASN A 148 -18.11 -24.60 -6.95
CA ASN A 148 -16.85 -25.18 -6.48
C ASN A 148 -16.72 -25.26 -4.95
N GLY A 149 -17.75 -24.92 -4.18
CA GLY A 149 -17.65 -24.89 -2.73
C GLY A 149 -18.15 -23.59 -2.09
N TRP A 150 -17.64 -23.31 -0.90
CA TRP A 150 -17.81 -22.03 -0.25
C TRP A 150 -16.63 -21.11 -0.58
N LEU A 151 -16.93 -19.89 -1.01
CA LEU A 151 -15.99 -18.79 -1.12
C LEU A 151 -16.14 -17.90 0.11
N ALA A 152 -15.04 -17.61 0.79
CA ALA A 152 -15.01 -16.57 1.81
C ALA A 152 -14.58 -15.23 1.20
N VAL A 153 -15.28 -14.17 1.56
CA VAL A 153 -14.93 -12.78 1.23
C VAL A 153 -14.75 -12.03 2.54
N ASN A 154 -13.56 -11.52 2.79
CA ASN A 154 -13.26 -10.74 3.99
C ASN A 154 -13.37 -9.24 3.68
N GLU A 155 -14.25 -8.54 4.40
CA GLU A 155 -14.32 -7.08 4.41
C GLU A 155 -13.55 -6.52 5.60
N VAL A 156 -12.53 -5.71 5.28
CA VAL A 156 -11.58 -5.13 6.25
C VAL A 156 -11.32 -3.67 5.90
N SER A 157 -10.83 -2.87 6.84
CA SER A 157 -10.39 -1.50 6.53
C SER A 157 -9.24 -1.51 5.53
N LEU A 158 -9.22 -0.53 4.63
CA LEU A 158 -8.17 -0.42 3.61
C LEU A 158 -6.77 -0.37 4.23
N GLU A 159 -6.61 0.35 5.35
CA GLU A 159 -5.32 0.47 6.03
C GLU A 159 -4.89 -0.85 6.71
N ASN A 160 -5.81 -1.62 7.29
CA ASN A 160 -5.46 -2.95 7.83
C ASN A 160 -5.10 -3.93 6.71
N TYR A 161 -5.80 -3.86 5.57
CA TYR A 161 -5.42 -4.62 4.37
C TYR A 161 -4.00 -4.27 3.91
N VAL A 162 -3.69 -2.97 3.75
CA VAL A 162 -2.36 -2.52 3.33
C VAL A 162 -1.28 -2.97 4.31
N ALA A 163 -1.51 -2.84 5.62
CA ALA A 163 -0.54 -3.28 6.63
C ALA A 163 -0.30 -4.80 6.59
N SER A 164 -1.35 -5.60 6.33
CA SER A 164 -1.25 -7.05 6.15
C SER A 164 -0.45 -7.42 4.91
N VAL A 165 -0.71 -6.74 3.78
CA VAL A 165 0.05 -6.94 2.54
C VAL A 165 1.52 -6.58 2.73
N VAL A 166 1.83 -5.41 3.31
CA VAL A 166 3.23 -5.00 3.54
C VAL A 166 3.97 -6.03 4.39
N GLY A 167 3.33 -6.58 5.42
CA GLY A 167 3.95 -7.60 6.28
C GLY A 167 4.05 -8.99 5.65
N ALA A 168 3.21 -9.32 4.69
CA ALA A 168 3.31 -10.56 3.93
C ALA A 168 4.40 -10.49 2.83
N GLU A 169 4.66 -9.29 2.32
CA GLU A 169 5.54 -9.05 1.18
C GLU A 169 6.97 -8.61 1.57
N MET A 170 7.12 -7.91 2.70
CA MET A 170 8.40 -7.38 3.15
C MET A 170 8.72 -7.77 4.60
N PRO A 171 9.97 -8.18 4.89
CA PRO A 171 10.41 -8.42 6.25
C PRO A 171 10.23 -7.18 7.15
N SER A 172 9.56 -7.35 8.29
CA SER A 172 9.22 -6.24 9.20
C SER A 172 10.43 -5.47 9.76
N HIS A 173 11.62 -6.09 9.79
CA HIS A 173 12.87 -5.47 10.22
C HIS A 173 13.55 -4.60 9.15
N TRP A 174 13.01 -4.55 7.93
CA TRP A 174 13.54 -3.69 6.87
C TRP A 174 13.30 -2.21 7.19
N HIS A 175 13.99 -1.35 6.45
CA HIS A 175 14.02 0.07 6.71
C HIS A 175 12.61 0.68 6.60
N GLY A 176 12.24 1.54 7.53
CA GLY A 176 10.89 2.12 7.60
C GLY A 176 10.47 2.82 6.31
N GLU A 177 11.39 3.55 5.67
CA GLU A 177 11.14 4.20 4.38
C GLU A 177 10.86 3.21 3.23
N ALA A 178 11.45 2.01 3.26
CA ALA A 178 11.13 0.97 2.28
C ALA A 178 9.73 0.39 2.53
N LEU A 179 9.38 0.12 3.80
CA LEU A 179 8.03 -0.33 4.18
C LEU A 179 6.96 0.72 3.82
N LYS A 180 7.26 2.01 3.97
CA LYS A 180 6.38 3.12 3.55
C LYS A 180 6.18 3.15 2.03
N ALA A 181 7.26 2.99 1.25
CA ALA A 181 7.16 2.95 -0.20
C ALA A 181 6.24 1.80 -0.65
N GLN A 182 6.39 0.62 -0.01
CA GLN A 182 5.50 -0.52 -0.26
C GLN A 182 4.07 -0.27 0.16
N ALA A 183 3.84 0.39 1.31
CA ALA A 183 2.49 0.74 1.75
C ALA A 183 1.76 1.62 0.72
N VAL A 184 2.44 2.63 0.18
CA VAL A 184 1.88 3.49 -0.88
C VAL A 184 1.61 2.70 -2.17
N ALA A 185 2.55 1.84 -2.58
CA ALA A 185 2.39 0.99 -3.76
C ALA A 185 1.17 0.05 -3.61
N ALA A 186 1.12 -0.70 -2.50
CA ALA A 186 0.02 -1.62 -2.20
C ALA A 186 -1.33 -0.90 -2.09
N ARG A 187 -1.38 0.28 -1.46
CA ARG A 187 -2.61 1.08 -1.38
C ARG A 187 -3.09 1.56 -2.74
N SER A 188 -2.15 1.91 -3.64
CA SER A 188 -2.49 2.33 -5.00
C SER A 188 -3.14 1.19 -5.78
N TYR A 189 -2.57 -0.02 -5.68
CA TYR A 189 -3.15 -1.23 -6.25
C TYR A 189 -4.54 -1.55 -5.66
N ALA A 190 -4.69 -1.48 -4.35
CA ALA A 190 -5.98 -1.68 -3.69
C ALA A 190 -7.02 -0.64 -4.16
N ALA A 191 -6.62 0.62 -4.30
CA ALA A 191 -7.48 1.71 -4.72
C ALA A 191 -7.97 1.57 -6.17
N THR A 192 -7.16 1.04 -7.09
CA THR A 192 -7.64 0.75 -8.46
C THR A 192 -8.76 -0.29 -8.46
N HIS A 193 -8.68 -1.28 -7.57
CA HIS A 193 -9.69 -2.33 -7.40
C HIS A 193 -10.93 -1.88 -6.62
N LEU A 194 -10.81 -0.85 -5.77
CA LEU A 194 -11.99 -0.15 -5.24
C LEU A 194 -12.75 0.59 -6.34
N ALA A 195 -12.03 1.18 -7.32
CA ALA A 195 -12.64 1.89 -8.44
C ALA A 195 -13.15 0.95 -9.54
N ARG A 196 -12.49 -0.20 -9.72
CA ARG A 196 -12.81 -1.23 -10.72
C ARG A 196 -12.69 -2.62 -10.09
N PRO A 197 -13.74 -3.09 -9.41
CA PRO A 197 -13.74 -4.39 -8.76
C PRO A 197 -13.48 -5.55 -9.73
N ALA A 198 -12.75 -6.55 -9.26
CA ALA A 198 -12.50 -7.81 -9.96
C ALA A 198 -13.78 -8.60 -10.28
N SER A 199 -14.77 -8.50 -9.40
CA SER A 199 -16.06 -9.16 -9.52
C SER A 199 -17.16 -8.32 -8.87
N GLN A 200 -18.41 -8.77 -8.97
CA GLN A 200 -19.52 -8.16 -8.24
C GLN A 200 -19.48 -8.45 -6.72
N THR A 201 -18.71 -9.45 -6.30
CA THR A 201 -18.69 -9.94 -4.91
C THR A 201 -17.48 -9.45 -4.10
N TYR A 202 -16.34 -9.21 -4.75
CA TYR A 202 -15.12 -8.73 -4.09
C TYR A 202 -14.34 -7.78 -4.98
N HIS A 203 -13.52 -6.93 -4.35
CA HIS A 203 -12.70 -5.94 -5.06
C HIS A 203 -11.46 -6.61 -5.69
N LEU A 204 -10.79 -7.50 -4.95
CA LEU A 204 -9.60 -8.23 -5.40
C LEU A 204 -9.47 -9.57 -4.67
N GLY A 205 -8.60 -10.47 -5.16
CA GLY A 205 -8.29 -11.76 -4.53
C GLY A 205 -7.00 -11.73 -3.69
N ASP A 206 -6.75 -12.80 -2.93
CA ASP A 206 -5.59 -12.95 -2.03
C ASP A 206 -4.44 -13.84 -2.59
N THR A 207 -4.48 -14.20 -3.87
CA THR A 207 -3.42 -14.98 -4.51
C THR A 207 -2.28 -14.10 -5.01
N THR A 208 -1.14 -14.72 -5.36
CA THR A 208 0.04 -14.03 -5.92
C THR A 208 -0.20 -13.30 -7.24
N ARG A 209 -1.33 -13.58 -7.92
CA ARG A 209 -1.79 -12.79 -9.08
C ARG A 209 -2.19 -11.36 -8.70
N TRP A 210 -2.55 -11.16 -7.43
CA TRP A 210 -2.98 -9.88 -6.88
C TRP A 210 -1.90 -9.37 -5.92
N GLN A 211 -2.17 -9.46 -4.62
CA GLN A 211 -1.22 -9.19 -3.55
C GLN A 211 -1.43 -10.25 -2.47
N VAL A 212 -0.36 -10.65 -1.78
CA VAL A 212 -0.48 -11.63 -0.70
C VAL A 212 -1.17 -10.97 0.49
N PHE A 213 -2.35 -11.46 0.85
CA PHE A 213 -3.10 -11.01 2.03
C PHE A 213 -3.28 -12.18 3.02
N SER A 214 -2.63 -12.06 4.18
CA SER A 214 -2.61 -13.11 5.22
C SER A 214 -3.36 -12.71 6.49
N GLY A 215 -4.20 -11.67 6.42
CA GLY A 215 -4.94 -11.17 7.57
C GLY A 215 -4.04 -10.66 8.71
N PRO A 216 -4.45 -10.80 9.98
CA PRO A 216 -3.69 -10.34 11.14
C PRO A 216 -2.33 -11.02 11.33
N SER A 217 -2.14 -12.22 10.77
CA SER A 217 -0.91 -13.02 10.99
C SER A 217 0.37 -12.35 10.47
N SER A 218 0.25 -11.49 9.45
CA SER A 218 1.37 -10.75 8.88
C SER A 218 1.55 -9.35 9.48
N LEU A 219 0.72 -8.95 10.43
CA LEU A 219 0.82 -7.62 11.04
C LEU A 219 2.01 -7.54 11.99
N SER A 220 2.69 -6.40 11.98
CA SER A 220 3.74 -6.05 12.94
C SER A 220 3.63 -4.58 13.32
N LYS A 221 4.29 -4.18 14.41
CA LYS A 221 4.33 -2.76 14.82
C LYS A 221 4.92 -1.89 13.71
N GLN A 222 5.89 -2.40 12.97
CA GLN A 222 6.58 -1.70 11.89
C GLN A 222 5.67 -1.53 10.65
N THR A 223 4.94 -2.58 10.26
CA THR A 223 4.05 -2.52 9.09
C THR A 223 2.84 -1.62 9.37
N LEU A 224 2.27 -1.68 10.58
CA LEU A 224 1.22 -0.77 11.03
C LEU A 224 1.70 0.68 11.04
N ARG A 225 2.89 0.94 11.58
CA ARG A 225 3.47 2.28 11.62
C ARG A 225 3.73 2.85 10.23
N ALA A 226 4.35 2.07 9.33
CA ALA A 226 4.62 2.52 7.96
C ALA A 226 3.32 2.82 7.19
N THR A 227 2.28 2.03 7.43
CA THR A 227 0.96 2.21 6.82
C THR A 227 0.26 3.46 7.37
N ASP A 228 0.27 3.69 8.69
CA ASP A 228 -0.33 4.89 9.31
C ASP A 228 0.42 6.17 8.93
N GLU A 229 1.76 6.14 8.89
CA GLU A 229 2.58 7.30 8.47
C GLU A 229 2.39 7.66 6.98
N THR A 230 1.85 6.75 6.15
CA THR A 230 1.54 6.98 4.73
C THR A 230 0.03 6.91 4.44
N ARG A 231 -0.80 7.07 5.47
CA ARG A 231 -2.24 6.82 5.39
C ARG A 231 -2.90 7.59 4.25
N GLY A 232 -3.64 6.87 3.41
CA GLY A 232 -4.33 7.43 2.25
C GLY A 232 -3.44 7.96 1.12
N MET A 233 -2.10 7.88 1.24
CA MET A 233 -1.20 8.25 0.14
C MET A 233 -1.17 7.15 -0.92
N VAL A 234 -1.33 7.55 -2.18
CA VAL A 234 -1.33 6.69 -3.37
C VAL A 234 -0.52 7.33 -4.50
N LEU A 235 -0.15 6.52 -5.49
CA LEU A 235 0.46 6.95 -6.74
C LEU A 235 -0.62 7.39 -7.74
N SER A 236 -0.41 8.54 -8.35
CA SER A 236 -1.26 9.11 -9.39
C SER A 236 -0.45 9.50 -10.62
N TYR A 237 -0.98 9.21 -11.81
CA TYR A 237 -0.41 9.60 -13.09
C TYR A 237 -1.47 10.33 -13.91
N ARG A 238 -1.18 11.58 -14.31
CA ARG A 238 -2.12 12.45 -15.06
C ARG A 238 -3.52 12.54 -14.44
N GLY A 239 -3.62 12.51 -13.11
CA GLY A 239 -4.90 12.58 -12.37
C GLY A 239 -5.67 11.26 -12.27
N GLY A 240 -5.17 10.18 -12.87
CA GLY A 240 -5.67 8.82 -12.66
C GLY A 240 -4.94 8.09 -11.52
N LEU A 241 -5.59 7.10 -10.91
CA LEU A 241 -4.94 6.14 -10.02
C LEU A 241 -4.02 5.22 -10.83
N VAL A 242 -2.81 4.97 -10.31
CA VAL A 242 -1.86 4.04 -10.94
C VAL A 242 -2.02 2.67 -10.30
N GLU A 243 -2.20 1.64 -11.13
CA GLU A 243 -2.04 0.26 -10.69
C GLU A 243 -0.54 0.02 -10.45
N SER A 244 -0.13 0.08 -9.18
CA SER A 244 1.26 0.00 -8.79
C SER A 244 1.65 -1.46 -8.58
N LEU A 245 2.27 -2.05 -9.59
CA LEU A 245 2.80 -3.41 -9.51
C LEU A 245 4.21 -3.37 -8.88
N TYR A 246 4.59 -4.37 -8.09
CA TYR A 246 5.91 -4.50 -7.49
C TYR A 246 6.41 -5.95 -7.62
N ALA A 247 7.73 -6.13 -7.52
CA ALA A 247 8.37 -7.44 -7.62
C ALA A 247 9.55 -7.56 -6.64
N SER A 248 9.93 -8.81 -6.33
CA SER A 248 11.01 -9.09 -5.37
C SER A 248 12.35 -8.51 -5.82
N THR A 249 12.67 -8.63 -7.11
CA THR A 249 13.93 -8.12 -7.68
C THR A 249 13.70 -7.21 -8.88
N GLN A 250 14.73 -6.43 -9.22
CA GLN A 250 14.69 -5.52 -10.37
C GLN A 250 14.58 -6.28 -11.70
N ALA A 251 15.28 -7.41 -11.85
CA ALA A 251 15.16 -8.25 -13.05
C ALA A 251 13.73 -8.76 -13.27
N ILE A 252 13.03 -9.15 -12.21
CA ILE A 252 11.63 -9.60 -12.30
C ILE A 252 10.71 -8.42 -12.59
N SER A 253 10.97 -7.24 -11.99
CA SER A 253 10.23 -6.01 -12.28
C SER A 253 10.34 -5.61 -13.76
N GLU A 254 11.56 -5.60 -14.30
CA GLU A 254 11.85 -5.25 -15.69
C GLU A 254 11.29 -6.29 -16.69
N GLU A 255 11.35 -7.58 -16.36
CA GLU A 255 10.83 -8.64 -17.23
C GLU A 255 9.29 -8.67 -17.23
N ALA A 256 8.65 -8.56 -16.07
CA ALA A 256 7.19 -8.73 -15.93
C ALA A 256 6.38 -7.49 -16.33
N HIS A 257 6.94 -6.28 -16.24
CA HIS A 257 6.15 -5.04 -16.31
C HIS A 257 6.58 -4.04 -17.40
N ARG A 258 7.49 -4.42 -18.30
CA ARG A 258 7.88 -3.59 -19.48
C ARG A 258 6.69 -3.05 -20.29
N HIS A 259 5.54 -3.73 -20.26
CA HIS A 259 4.33 -3.36 -21.00
C HIS A 259 3.23 -2.72 -20.13
N LEU A 260 3.31 -2.84 -18.80
CA LEU A 260 2.26 -2.41 -17.85
C LEU A 260 2.61 -1.10 -17.12
N GLY A 261 3.83 -0.59 -17.31
CA GLY A 261 4.35 0.56 -16.60
C GLY A 261 5.25 0.17 -15.43
N ALA A 262 5.95 1.16 -14.90
CA ALA A 262 6.93 1.06 -13.82
C ALA A 262 6.53 0.09 -12.68
N SER A 263 7.49 -0.72 -12.22
CA SER A 263 7.32 -1.59 -11.06
C SER A 263 8.46 -1.45 -10.05
N MET A 264 8.14 -1.43 -8.76
CA MET A 264 9.13 -1.27 -7.70
C MET A 264 9.79 -2.61 -7.34
N SER A 265 11.13 -2.61 -7.29
CA SER A 265 11.92 -3.70 -6.70
C SER A 265 11.95 -3.57 -5.18
N GLN A 266 11.47 -4.57 -4.45
CA GLN A 266 11.44 -4.56 -2.98
C GLN A 266 12.86 -4.48 -2.38
N HIS A 267 13.79 -5.34 -2.83
CA HIS A 267 15.18 -5.28 -2.38
C HIS A 267 15.88 -3.98 -2.81
N GLY A 268 15.52 -3.44 -3.98
CA GLY A 268 16.05 -2.17 -4.43
C GLY A 268 15.55 -1.00 -3.58
N ALA A 269 14.27 -0.99 -3.20
CA ALA A 269 13.69 -0.02 -2.26
C ALA A 269 14.39 -0.08 -0.90
N GLN A 270 14.63 -1.29 -0.37
CA GLN A 270 15.42 -1.47 0.85
C GLN A 270 16.81 -0.87 0.74
N ARG A 271 17.53 -1.14 -0.36
CA ARG A 271 18.88 -0.62 -0.59
C ARG A 271 18.91 0.90 -0.63
N LEU A 272 17.98 1.52 -1.36
CA LEU A 272 17.86 2.97 -1.47
C LEU A 272 17.52 3.60 -0.11
N ALA A 273 16.63 2.97 0.65
CA ALA A 273 16.29 3.42 2.00
C ALA A 273 17.51 3.37 2.93
N THR A 274 18.32 2.31 2.88
CA THR A 274 19.59 2.22 3.63
C THR A 274 20.61 3.28 3.20
N GLN A 275 20.54 3.77 1.96
CA GLN A 275 21.36 4.89 1.47
C GLN A 275 20.83 6.26 1.91
N GLY A 276 19.77 6.31 2.72
CA GLY A 276 19.22 7.54 3.28
C GLY A 276 18.08 8.15 2.46
N LEU A 277 17.62 7.49 1.39
CA LEU A 277 16.46 8.00 0.64
C LEU A 277 15.17 7.79 1.41
N ARG A 278 14.29 8.78 1.30
CA ARG A 278 12.92 8.71 1.81
C ARG A 278 12.01 7.94 0.87
N PHE A 279 10.86 7.49 1.38
CA PHE A 279 9.90 6.70 0.61
C PHE A 279 9.43 7.41 -0.66
N ASP A 280 9.22 8.74 -0.62
CA ASP A 280 8.80 9.54 -1.77
C ASP A 280 9.87 9.60 -2.85
N GLU A 281 11.14 9.65 -2.48
CA GLU A 281 12.27 9.61 -3.42
C GLU A 281 12.47 8.21 -4.01
N ILE A 282 12.26 7.16 -3.19
CA ILE A 282 12.31 5.77 -3.64
C ILE A 282 11.25 5.52 -4.70
N LEU A 283 9.99 5.89 -4.41
CA LEU A 283 8.89 5.82 -5.38
C LEU A 283 9.22 6.65 -6.63
N GLY A 284 9.87 7.81 -6.43
CA GLY A 284 10.44 8.70 -7.44
C GLY A 284 11.20 7.99 -8.55
N ARG A 285 12.05 7.06 -8.13
CA ARG A 285 12.95 6.34 -9.03
C ARG A 285 12.26 5.24 -9.81
N TYR A 286 11.31 4.54 -9.17
CA TYR A 286 10.62 3.43 -9.81
C TYR A 286 9.50 3.93 -10.71
N TYR A 287 8.65 4.84 -10.25
CA TYR A 287 7.41 5.23 -10.93
C TYR A 287 7.54 6.55 -11.71
N GLN A 288 8.51 6.64 -12.62
CA GLN A 288 8.80 7.90 -13.34
C GLN A 288 7.56 8.53 -13.99
N GLY A 289 7.33 9.81 -13.70
CA GLY A 289 6.17 10.57 -14.17
C GLY A 289 4.91 10.42 -13.32
N ALA A 290 4.87 9.49 -12.37
CA ALA A 290 3.85 9.46 -11.33
C ALA A 290 4.10 10.54 -10.27
N SER A 291 3.11 10.74 -9.42
CA SER A 291 3.10 11.72 -8.33
C SER A 291 2.38 11.14 -7.13
N LEU A 292 2.67 11.64 -5.93
CA LEU A 292 1.91 11.26 -4.74
C LEU A 292 0.60 12.05 -4.71
N ALA A 293 -0.48 11.34 -4.37
CA ALA A 293 -1.81 11.89 -4.19
C ALA A 293 -2.45 11.36 -2.90
N GLN A 294 -3.40 12.11 -2.35
CA GLN A 294 -4.20 11.71 -1.20
C GLN A 294 -5.51 11.13 -1.72
N LEU A 295 -5.89 9.95 -1.25
CA LEU A 295 -7.24 9.45 -1.43
C LEU A 295 -8.20 10.36 -0.69
N GLN A 296 -9.25 10.81 -1.38
CA GLN A 296 -10.37 11.53 -0.80
C GLN A 296 -11.67 10.79 -1.15
N ARG A 297 -12.62 10.81 -0.22
CA ARG A 297 -13.98 10.33 -0.43
C ARG A 297 -14.82 11.53 -0.79
N ASP A 298 -15.48 11.52 -1.95
CA ASP A 298 -16.36 12.63 -2.33
C ASP A 298 -17.44 12.83 -1.25
N GLY A 299 -17.53 14.04 -0.68
CA GLY A 299 -18.52 14.42 0.34
C GLY A 299 -17.99 14.73 1.74
N SER A 300 -16.67 14.79 1.95
CA SER A 300 -16.03 15.29 3.19
C SER A 300 -15.50 16.71 3.03
#